data_AF-A0A8T4I4Z3-F1
#
_entry.id   AF-A0A8T4I4Z3-F1
#
_cell.length_a   1.000
_cell.length_b   1.000
_cell.length_c   1.000
_cell.angle_alpha   90.00
_cell.angle_beta   90.00
_cell.angle_gamma   90.00
#
_symmetry.space_group_name_H-M   'P 1'
#
loop_
_entity.id
_entity.type
_entity.pdbx_description
1 polymer ?
#
loop_
_entity_poly.entity_id
_entity_poly.type
_entity_poly.pdbx_seq_one_letter_code
_entity_poly.pdbx_strand_id
1 'polypeptide(L)' 'WGETALQLAAYARAEFYLDEHGIEQPIPHVDGGLAVWLRADGSDTYLVEDLDGAFQVFKHVAHVARAARSL' A
#
# COMPACT_ATOMS: atom_id res chain seq x y z
N TRP A 1 6.98 -8.07 6.67
CA TRP A 1 5.79 -7.36 6.16
C TRP A 1 5.99 -5.88 5.86
N GLY A 2 7.22 -5.32 5.97
CA GLY A 2 7.44 -3.89 5.74
C GLY A 2 6.97 -3.42 4.36
N GLU A 3 7.39 -4.12 3.30
CA GLU A 3 6.93 -3.85 1.93
C GLU A 3 5.40 -3.95 1.78
N THR A 4 4.78 -4.99 2.34
CA THR A 4 3.32 -5.16 2.31
C THR A 4 2.59 -3.97 2.94
N ALA A 5 3.09 -3.46 4.08
CA ALA A 5 2.53 -2.27 4.70
C ALA A 5 2.68 -1.03 3.80
N LEU A 6 3.81 -0.87 3.11
CA LEU A 6 4.01 0.22 2.14
C LEU A 6 3.04 0.12 0.97
N GLN A 7 2.81 -1.09 0.44
CA GLN A 7 1.88 -1.31 -0.66
C GLN A 7 0.43 -1.04 -0.24
N LEU A 8 0.02 -1.55 0.93
CA LEU A 8 -1.31 -1.28 1.50
C LEU A 8 -1.53 0.22 1.72
N ALA A 9 -0.53 0.92 2.27
CA ALA A 9 -0.58 2.35 2.47
C ALA A 9 -0.64 3.13 1.14
N ALA A 10 0.09 2.68 0.11
CA ALA A 10 0.06 3.30 -1.21
C ALA A 10 -1.33 3.19 -1.85
N TYR A 11 -1.99 2.03 -1.76
CA TYR A 11 -3.35 1.87 -2.28
C TYR A 11 -4.38 2.65 -1.46
N ALA A 12 -4.30 2.57 -0.13
CA ALA A 12 -5.24 3.24 0.77
C ALA A 12 -5.16 4.78 0.73
N ARG A 13 -4.10 5.34 0.14
CA ARG A 13 -3.85 6.78 0.02
C ARG A 13 -3.65 7.24 -1.43
N ALA A 14 -3.92 6.38 -2.41
CA ALA A 14 -4.04 6.80 -3.79
C ALA A 14 -5.28 7.70 -3.94
N GLU A 15 -5.25 8.61 -4.91
CA GLU A 15 -6.40 9.47 -5.21
C GLU A 15 -7.47 8.68 -5.97
N PHE A 16 -7.04 7.83 -6.90
CA PHE A 16 -7.91 7.09 -7.80
C PHE A 16 -7.50 5.63 -7.97
N TYR A 17 -8.48 4.76 -8.25
CA TYR A 17 -8.29 3.45 -8.86
C TYR A 17 -8.98 3.41 -10.23
N LEU A 18 -8.63 2.42 -11.05
CA LEU A 18 -9.31 2.18 -12.33
C LEU A 18 -10.38 1.09 -12.15
N ASP A 19 -11.59 1.36 -12.61
CA ASP A 19 -12.66 0.35 -12.65
C ASP A 19 -12.50 -0.65 -13.81
N GLU A 20 -13.48 -1.55 -13.96
CA GLU A 20 -13.49 -2.58 -15.01
C GLU A 20 -13.50 -2.03 -16.45
N HIS A 21 -13.82 -0.75 -16.62
CA HIS A 21 -13.80 -0.06 -17.91
C HIS A 21 -12.55 0.84 -18.07
N GLY A 22 -11.65 0.84 -17.10
CA GLY A 22 -10.45 1.67 -17.10
C GLY A 22 -10.72 3.15 -16.80
N ILE A 23 -11.87 3.47 -16.19
CA ILE A 23 -12.22 4.82 -15.79
C ILE A 23 -11.75 5.07 -14.36
N GLU A 24 -11.18 6.27 -14.11
CA GLU A 24 -10.75 6.68 -12.78
C GLU A 24 -11.94 6.86 -11.85
N GLN A 25 -11.84 6.23 -10.69
CA GLN A 25 -12.80 6.32 -9.59
C GLN A 25 -12.05 6.73 -8.32
N PRO A 26 -12.62 7.61 -7.47
CA PRO A 26 -11.99 8.00 -6.22
C PRO A 26 -11.81 6.78 -5.32
N ILE A 27 -10.65 6.67 -4.67
CA ILE A 27 -10.43 5.65 -3.66
C ILE A 27 -11.41 5.89 -2.49
N PRO A 28 -12.14 4.85 -2.04
CA PRO A 28 -13.01 4.99 -0.87
C PRO A 28 -12.17 5.27 0.38
N HIS A 29 -12.80 5.79 1.43
CA HIS A 29 -12.12 5.90 2.71
C HIS A 29 -11.68 4.52 3.22
N VAL A 30 -10.42 4.39 3.61
CA VAL A 30 -9.84 3.16 4.16
C VAL A 30 -9.27 3.45 5.54
N ASP A 31 -9.92 2.86 6.55
CA ASP A 31 -9.57 3.02 7.97
C ASP A 31 -8.26 2.31 8.35
N GLY A 32 -7.95 1.19 7.68
CA GLY A 32 -6.85 0.30 8.06
C GLY A 32 -6.50 -0.72 6.99
N GLY A 33 -5.35 -1.38 7.17
CA GLY A 33 -4.87 -2.42 6.26
C GLY A 33 -4.56 -3.71 7.02
N LEU A 34 -4.84 -4.86 6.40
CA LEU A 34 -4.55 -6.18 6.96
C LEU A 34 -3.65 -6.94 6.00
N ALA A 35 -2.44 -7.31 6.45
CA ALA A 35 -1.60 -8.26 5.74
C ALA A 35 -2.01 -9.67 6.15
N VAL A 36 -2.39 -10.49 5.16
CA VAL A 36 -2.78 -11.89 5.40
C VAL A 36 -1.65 -12.80 4.89
N TRP A 37 -1.07 -13.58 5.78
CA TRP A 37 -0.06 -14.57 5.44
C TRP A 37 -0.69 -15.95 5.30
N LEU A 38 -0.84 -16.42 4.07
CA LEU A 38 -1.41 -17.74 3.77
C LEU A 38 -0.33 -18.82 3.70
N ARG A 39 -0.62 -19.99 4.26
CA ARG A 39 0.20 -21.20 4.22
C ARG A 39 -0.68 -22.43 4.08
N ALA A 40 -0.08 -23.58 3.78
CA ALA A 40 -0.82 -24.84 3.60
C ALA A 40 -1.50 -25.32 4.90
N ASP A 41 -0.99 -24.91 6.07
CA ASP A 41 -1.48 -25.29 7.40
C ASP A 41 -2.42 -24.25 8.03
N GLY A 42 -2.66 -23.11 7.36
CA GLY A 42 -3.52 -22.05 7.88
C GLY A 42 -3.08 -20.66 7.44
N SER A 43 -3.49 -19.66 8.21
CA SER A 43 -3.20 -18.26 7.91
C SER A 43 -3.02 -17.42 9.17
N ASP A 44 -2.11 -16.45 9.09
CA ASP A 44 -2.01 -15.38 10.08
C ASP A 44 -2.46 -14.06 9.47
N THR A 45 -2.90 -13.15 10.32
CA THR A 45 -3.25 -11.79 9.94
C THR A 45 -2.48 -10.79 10.78
N TYR A 46 -2.01 -9.73 10.13
CA TYR A 46 -1.24 -8.66 10.75
C TYR A 46 -1.87 -7.33 10.40
N LEU A 47 -2.38 -6.64 11.41
CA LEU A 47 -2.92 -5.30 11.25
C LEU A 47 -1.78 -4.31 10.99
N VAL A 48 -1.96 -3.44 10.01
CA VAL A 48 -1.10 -2.27 9.79
C VAL A 48 -1.70 -1.13 10.60
N GLU A 49 -1.17 -0.94 11.82
CA GLU A 49 -1.70 0.02 12.79
C GLU A 49 -1.52 1.48 12.37
N ASP A 50 -0.46 1.78 11.60
CA ASP A 50 -0.12 3.13 11.14
C ASP A 50 0.05 3.18 9.62
N LEU A 51 -1.07 3.25 8.90
CA LEU A 51 -1.06 3.40 7.44
C LEU A 51 -0.46 4.74 6.99
N ASP A 52 -0.67 5.82 7.75
CA ASP A 52 -0.21 7.14 7.37
C ASP A 52 1.31 7.25 7.48
N GLY A 53 1.89 6.74 8.57
CA GLY A 53 3.35 6.59 8.71
C GLY A 53 3.93 5.70 7.64
N ALA A 54 3.32 4.55 7.35
CA ALA A 54 3.73 3.67 6.25
C ALA A 54 3.68 4.39 4.89
N PHE A 55 2.68 5.25 4.64
CA PHE A 55 2.60 6.03 3.41
C PHE A 55 3.71 7.08 3.29
N GLN A 56 4.14 7.70 4.39
CA GLN A 56 5.30 8.59 4.38
C GLN A 56 6.59 7.85 4.00
N VAL A 57 6.79 6.66 4.58
CA VAL A 57 7.94 5.80 4.23
C VAL A 57 7.88 5.39 2.76
N PHE A 58 6.70 5.01 2.26
CA PHE A 58 6.49 4.66 0.86
C PHE A 58 6.91 5.80 -0.08
N LYS A 59 6.45 7.03 0.18
CA LYS A 59 6.82 8.20 -0.61
C LYS A 59 8.33 8.45 -0.59
N HIS A 60 8.98 8.30 0.56
CA HIS A 60 10.42 8.46 0.68
C HIS A 60 11.17 7.42 -0.16
N VAL A 61 10.80 6.14 -0.04
CA VAL A 61 11.38 5.05 -0.85
C VAL A 61 11.18 5.31 -2.34
N ALA A 62 9.97 5.72 -2.75
CA ALA A 62 9.67 6.03 -4.14
C ALA A 62 10.45 7.24 -4.66
N HIS A 63 10.73 8.24 -3.82
CA HIS A 63 11.59 9.37 -4.18
C HIS A 63 13.04 8.91 -4.43
N VAL A 64 13.63 8.19 -3.47
CA VAL A 64 15.02 7.69 -3.58
C VAL A 64 15.17 6.76 -4.79
N ALA A 65 14.22 5.85 -5.03
CA ALA A 65 14.25 4.95 -6.17
C ALA A 65 14.25 5.69 -7.51
N ARG A 66 13.43 6.76 -7.64
CA ARG A 66 13.41 7.60 -8.84
C ARG A 66 14.72 8.36 -9.03
N ALA A 67 15.26 8.94 -7.96
CA ALA A 67 16.53 9.67 -8.00
C ALA A 67 17.70 8.76 -8.38
N ALA A 68 17.77 7.56 -7.80
CA ALA A 68 18.83 6.59 -8.09
C ALA A 68 18.82 6.11 -9.56
N ARG A 69 17.65 6.08 -10.22
CA ARG A 69 17.54 5.72 -11.64
C ARG A 69 18.15 6.78 -12.58
N SER A 70 18.23 8.03 -12.13
CA SER A 70 18.77 9.16 -12.90
C SER A 70 20.26 9.44 -12.67
N LEU A 71 20.90 8.67 -11.78
CA LEU A 71 22.34 8.68 -11.53
C LEU A 71 23.03 7.60 -12.38
#